data_AF-D6TIS2-F1
#
_entry.id   AF-D6TIS2-F1
#
_cell.length_a   1.000
_cell.length_b   1.000
_cell.length_c   1.000
_cell.angle_alpha   90.00
_cell.angle_beta   90.00
_cell.angle_gamma   90.00
#
_symmetry.space_group_name_H-M   'P 1'
#
loop_
_entity.id
_entity.type
_entity.pdbx_description
1 polymer ?
#
loop_
_entity_poly.entity_id
_entity_poly.type
_entity_poly.pdbx_seq_one_letter_code
_entity_poly.pdbx_strand_id
1 'polypeptide(L)'
;MLSTSTRAPEKRAAQKISKEKYIDTAIIACVLLETIIVTLALIPAQLWTRLLPQSSGAALNGPFPASIAPLITALLYLLPAIIGFLCRNWQKALLFATLPAWIGLGLFLIAATSKVGIFYLVSTDHVTENVSVLELFAALGSMGWLARQIFKLR
;
A
#
# COMPACT_ATOMS: atom_id res chain seq x y z
N MET A 1 -13.80 -34.45 -42.72
CA MET A 1 -14.23 -33.18 -42.09
C MET A 1 -14.39 -33.42 -40.60
N LEU A 2 -13.43 -33.04 -39.74
CA LEU A 2 -13.54 -32.90 -38.28
C LEU A 2 -12.15 -32.54 -37.73
N SER A 3 -11.82 -31.24 -37.67
CA SER A 3 -10.60 -30.73 -37.03
C SER A 3 -10.78 -29.27 -36.60
N THR A 4 -11.75 -29.02 -35.72
CA THR A 4 -11.99 -27.68 -35.16
C THR A 4 -12.17 -27.65 -33.64
N SER A 5 -12.19 -28.80 -32.96
CA SER A 5 -12.51 -28.86 -31.53
C SER A 5 -11.31 -28.66 -30.57
N THR A 6 -10.07 -28.62 -31.05
CA THR A 6 -8.87 -28.55 -30.19
C THR A 6 -8.36 -27.13 -29.90
N ARG A 7 -8.76 -26.11 -30.68
CA ARG A 7 -8.24 -24.73 -30.51
C ARG A 7 -8.95 -23.89 -29.45
N ALA A 8 -10.14 -24.29 -29.03
CA ALA A 8 -10.93 -23.54 -28.03
C ALA A 8 -10.34 -23.55 -26.61
N PRO A 9 -9.86 -24.69 -26.04
CA PRO A 9 -9.26 -24.70 -24.70
C PRO A 9 -7.92 -23.96 -24.65
N GLU A 10 -7.12 -24.03 -25.71
CA GLU A 10 -5.80 -23.39 -25.79
C GLU A 10 -5.90 -21.86 -25.79
N LYS A 11 -6.84 -21.30 -26.58
CA LYS A 11 -7.12 -19.86 -26.57
C LYS A 11 -7.61 -19.36 -25.20
N ARG A 12 -8.47 -20.14 -24.52
CA ARG A 12 -8.96 -19.79 -23.16
C ARG A 12 -7.83 -19.82 -22.13
N ALA A 13 -6.93 -20.80 -22.21
CA ALA A 13 -5.76 -20.90 -21.33
C ALA A 13 -4.81 -19.71 -21.52
N ALA A 14 -4.47 -19.37 -22.77
CA ALA A 14 -3.62 -18.22 -23.09
C ALA A 14 -4.23 -16.89 -22.60
N GLN A 15 -5.53 -16.70 -22.78
CA GLN A 15 -6.24 -15.50 -22.32
C GLN A 15 -6.27 -15.38 -20.79
N LYS A 16 -6.46 -16.51 -20.08
CA LYS A 16 -6.42 -16.54 -18.61
C LYS A 16 -5.03 -16.18 -18.07
N ILE A 17 -3.98 -16.75 -18.66
CA ILE A 17 -2.58 -16.46 -18.28
C ILE A 17 -2.26 -14.98 -18.49
N SER A 18 -2.69 -14.39 -19.62
CA SER A 18 -2.46 -12.97 -19.89
C SER A 18 -3.17 -12.07 -18.87
N LYS A 19 -4.43 -12.37 -18.52
CA LYS A 19 -5.19 -11.60 -17.53
C LYS A 19 -4.56 -11.67 -16.13
N GLU A 20 -4.08 -12.84 -15.72
CA GLU A 20 -3.40 -13.02 -14.43
C GLU A 20 -2.12 -12.18 -14.35
N LYS A 21 -1.31 -12.15 -15.42
CA LYS A 21 -0.10 -11.30 -15.48
C LYS A 21 -0.41 -9.81 -15.32
N TYR A 22 -1.49 -9.32 -15.93
CA TYR A 22 -1.89 -7.91 -15.79
C TYR A 22 -2.33 -7.57 -14.36
N ILE A 23 -3.05 -8.47 -13.70
CA ILE A 23 -3.46 -8.29 -12.29
C ILE A 23 -2.23 -8.27 -11.39
N ASP A 24 -1.29 -9.20 -11.57
CA ASP A 24 -0.06 -9.24 -10.78
C ASP A 24 0.76 -7.95 -10.97
N THR A 25 0.86 -7.45 -12.21
CA THR A 25 1.54 -6.18 -12.50
C THR A 25 0.83 -4.99 -11.86
N ALA A 26 -0.50 -4.97 -11.88
CA ALA A 26 -1.29 -3.93 -11.22
C ALA A 26 -1.12 -3.94 -9.70
N ILE A 27 -1.08 -5.13 -9.08
CA ILE A 27 -0.81 -5.27 -7.63
C ILE A 27 0.57 -4.71 -7.30
N ILE A 28 1.60 -5.08 -8.07
CA ILE A 28 2.97 -4.59 -7.86
C ILE A 28 3.01 -3.05 -7.98
N ALA A 29 2.38 -2.49 -9.01
CA ALA A 29 2.31 -1.04 -9.19
C ALA A 29 1.61 -0.35 -8.00
N CYS A 30 0.50 -0.91 -7.51
CA CYS A 30 -0.20 -0.38 -6.34
C CYS A 30 0.66 -0.43 -5.08
N VAL A 31 1.35 -1.55 -4.84
CA VAL A 31 2.25 -1.73 -3.69
C VAL A 31 3.40 -0.72 -3.75
N LEU A 32 4.01 -0.52 -4.92
CA LEU A 32 5.09 0.45 -5.10
C LEU A 32 4.60 1.88 -4.87
N LEU A 33 3.46 2.25 -5.46
CA LEU A 33 2.86 3.57 -5.29
C LEU A 33 2.54 3.83 -3.82
N GLU A 34 1.89 2.88 -3.15
CA GLU A 34 1.54 2.98 -1.73
C GLU A 34 2.79 3.08 -0.86
N THR A 35 3.83 2.31 -1.17
CA THR A 35 5.11 2.39 -0.44
C THR A 35 5.72 3.78 -0.52
N ILE A 36 5.70 4.41 -1.70
CA ILE A 36 6.19 5.79 -1.86
C ILE A 36 5.34 6.75 -1.03
N ILE A 37 4.02 6.68 -1.15
CA ILE A 37 3.11 7.60 -0.45
C ILE A 37 3.26 7.45 1.08
N VAL A 38 3.24 6.23 1.60
CA VAL A 38 3.38 5.92 3.02
C VAL A 38 4.74 6.39 3.55
N THR A 39 5.82 6.14 2.81
CA THR A 39 7.15 6.58 3.22
C THR A 39 7.24 8.11 3.28
N LEU A 40 6.67 8.81 2.29
CA LEU A 40 6.64 10.27 2.29
C LEU A 40 5.78 10.84 3.44
N ALA A 41 4.67 10.17 3.76
CA ALA A 41 3.74 10.57 4.81
C ALA A 41 4.30 10.34 6.23
N LEU A 42 5.10 9.28 6.43
CA LEU A 42 5.70 8.96 7.72
C LEU A 42 6.91 9.84 8.06
N ILE A 43 7.50 10.54 7.08
CA ILE A 43 8.60 11.46 7.36
C ILE A 43 8.11 12.61 8.27
N PRO A 44 8.77 12.89 9.42
CA PRO A 44 8.36 13.94 10.33
C PRO A 44 8.25 15.31 9.67
N ALA A 45 7.23 16.09 10.04
CA ALA A 45 7.01 17.44 9.55
C ALA A 45 8.25 18.35 9.69
N GLN A 46 9.01 18.20 10.78
CA GLN A 46 10.23 18.99 11.00
C GLN A 46 11.37 18.65 10.02
N LEU A 47 11.35 17.45 9.45
CA LEU A 47 12.31 17.06 8.42
C LEU A 47 11.87 17.65 7.06
N TRP A 48 10.57 17.65 6.79
CA TRP A 48 10.01 18.30 5.59
C TRP A 48 10.27 19.80 5.56
N THR A 49 10.11 20.52 6.67
CA THR A 49 10.42 21.97 6.71
C THR A 49 11.90 22.28 6.49
N ARG A 50 12.80 21.35 6.84
CA ARG A 50 14.25 21.47 6.57
C ARG A 50 14.60 21.14 5.12
N LEU A 51 13.97 20.11 4.54
CA LEU A 51 14.21 19.70 3.16
C LEU A 51 13.56 20.65 2.14
N LEU A 52 12.42 21.26 2.50
CA LEU A 52 11.64 22.14 1.64
C LEU A 52 11.44 23.52 2.31
N PRO A 53 12.52 24.29 2.57
CA PRO A 53 12.43 25.54 3.32
C PRO A 53 11.63 26.63 2.58
N GLN A 54 11.47 26.50 1.26
CA GLN A 54 10.70 27.42 0.43
C GLN A 54 9.20 27.07 0.35
N SER A 55 8.78 25.94 0.92
CA SER A 55 7.38 25.51 0.92
C SER A 55 6.67 25.96 2.19
N SER A 56 5.76 26.93 2.04
CA SER A 56 4.96 27.48 3.16
C SER A 56 4.02 26.45 3.81
N GLY A 57 3.73 25.32 3.13
CA GLY A 57 2.84 24.26 3.59
C GLY A 57 3.54 22.99 4.08
N ALA A 58 4.88 22.93 4.06
CA ALA A 58 5.62 21.69 4.33
C ALA A 58 5.46 21.15 5.75
N ALA A 59 5.18 22.02 6.72
CA ALA A 59 4.93 21.61 8.11
C ALA A 59 3.62 20.82 8.27
N LEU A 60 2.62 21.07 7.41
CA LEU A 60 1.29 20.47 7.53
C LEU A 60 1.10 19.32 6.53
N ASN A 61 1.51 19.53 5.28
CA ASN A 61 1.24 18.59 4.17
C ASN A 61 2.49 17.86 3.67
N GLY A 62 3.65 18.09 4.31
CA GLY A 62 4.92 17.53 3.85
C GLY A 62 5.27 17.99 2.44
N PRO A 63 5.60 17.07 1.50
CA PRO A 63 5.96 17.42 0.14
C PRO A 63 4.74 17.73 -0.73
N PHE A 64 3.52 17.51 -0.23
CA PHE A 64 2.30 17.60 -1.02
C PHE A 64 1.70 19.01 -0.95
N PRO A 65 1.34 19.62 -2.09
CA PRO A 65 0.52 20.83 -2.09
C PRO A 65 -0.84 20.61 -1.41
N ALA A 66 -1.37 21.63 -0.76
CA ALA A 66 -2.66 21.56 -0.05
C ALA A 66 -3.83 21.13 -0.96
N SER A 67 -3.76 21.44 -2.26
CA SER A 67 -4.78 21.07 -3.25
C SER A 67 -4.91 19.56 -3.46
N ILE A 68 -3.85 18.78 -3.23
CA ILE A 68 -3.85 17.32 -3.42
C ILE A 68 -3.85 16.53 -2.11
N ALA A 69 -3.71 17.19 -0.96
CA ALA A 69 -3.68 16.51 0.34
C ALA A 69 -4.88 15.57 0.58
N PRO A 70 -6.15 15.96 0.27
CA PRO A 70 -7.28 15.05 0.42
C PRO A 70 -7.20 13.80 -0.47
N LEU A 71 -6.64 13.95 -1.68
CA LEU A 71 -6.43 12.84 -2.59
C LEU A 71 -5.37 11.88 -2.04
N ILE A 72 -4.27 12.40 -1.50
CA ILE A 72 -3.23 11.58 -0.87
C ILE A 72 -3.81 10.81 0.33
N THR A 73 -4.59 11.47 1.19
CA THR A 73 -5.28 10.81 2.29
C THR A 73 -6.24 9.74 1.77
N ALA A 74 -7.02 10.01 0.73
CA ALA A 74 -7.90 8.99 0.14
C ALA A 74 -7.10 7.79 -0.40
N LEU A 75 -5.97 8.02 -1.06
CA LEU A 75 -5.11 6.95 -1.58
C LEU A 75 -4.56 6.05 -0.48
N LEU A 76 -4.11 6.60 0.65
CA LEU A 76 -3.62 5.83 1.81
C LEU A 76 -4.67 4.84 2.37
N TYR A 77 -5.96 5.12 2.20
CA TYR A 77 -7.03 4.21 2.61
C TYR A 77 -7.48 3.29 1.47
N LEU A 78 -7.54 3.81 0.25
CA LEU A 78 -8.07 3.08 -0.91
C LEU A 78 -7.07 2.08 -1.47
N LEU A 79 -5.78 2.39 -1.53
CA LEU A 79 -4.78 1.52 -2.14
C LEU A 79 -4.61 0.19 -1.40
N PRO A 80 -4.49 0.14 -0.05
CA PRO A 80 -4.46 -1.13 0.67
C PRO A 80 -5.73 -1.97 0.43
N ALA A 81 -6.89 -1.33 0.36
CA ALA A 81 -8.16 -2.01 0.04
C ALA A 81 -8.21 -2.51 -1.41
N ILE A 82 -7.72 -1.74 -2.38
CA ILE A 82 -7.62 -2.14 -3.79
C ILE A 82 -6.65 -3.31 -3.95
N ILE A 83 -5.49 -3.28 -3.29
CA ILE A 83 -4.52 -4.38 -3.26
C ILE A 83 -5.18 -5.65 -2.72
N GLY A 84 -5.91 -5.53 -1.61
CA GLY A 84 -6.67 -6.63 -1.03
C GLY A 84 -7.71 -7.22 -1.97
N PHE A 85 -8.46 -6.35 -2.66
CA PHE A 85 -9.48 -6.74 -3.64
C PHE A 85 -8.90 -7.46 -4.86
N LEU A 86 -7.74 -7.02 -5.35
CA LEU A 86 -7.05 -7.62 -6.49
C LEU A 86 -6.44 -8.99 -6.16
N CYS A 87 -6.16 -9.27 -4.88
CA CYS A 87 -5.62 -10.55 -4.43
C CYS A 87 -6.69 -11.65 -4.36
N ARG A 88 -6.34 -12.87 -4.81
CA ARG A 88 -7.22 -14.06 -4.68
C ARG A 88 -7.14 -14.70 -3.30
N ASN A 89 -5.93 -14.81 -2.77
CA ASN A 89 -5.67 -15.45 -1.49
C ASN A 89 -5.64 -14.40 -0.38
N TRP A 90 -6.32 -14.65 0.72
CA TRP A 90 -6.38 -13.74 1.87
C TRP A 90 -4.98 -13.45 2.45
N GLN A 91 -4.08 -14.45 2.46
CA GLN A 91 -2.70 -14.30 2.91
C GLN A 91 -1.92 -13.29 2.06
N LYS A 92 -2.08 -13.36 0.73
CA LYS A 92 -1.45 -12.41 -0.21
C LYS A 92 -2.04 -11.02 -0.07
N ALA A 93 -3.35 -10.93 0.11
CA ALA A 93 -4.05 -9.66 0.35
C ALA A 93 -3.49 -8.95 1.58
N LEU A 94 -3.38 -9.64 2.71
CA LEU A 94 -2.81 -9.09 3.95
C LEU A 94 -1.34 -8.72 3.78
N LEU A 95 -0.53 -9.63 3.22
CA LEU A 95 0.90 -9.38 3.04
C LEU A 95 1.14 -8.14 2.16
N PHE A 96 0.54 -8.08 0.97
CA PHE A 96 0.77 -6.96 0.06
C PHE A 96 0.13 -5.66 0.54
N ALA A 97 -1.01 -5.71 1.23
CA ALA A 97 -1.61 -4.52 1.80
C ALA A 97 -0.75 -3.96 2.94
N THR A 98 -0.12 -4.79 3.77
CA THR A 98 0.68 -4.32 4.92
C THR A 98 2.15 -4.05 4.60
N LEU A 99 2.68 -4.60 3.50
CA LEU A 99 4.09 -4.44 3.11
C LEU A 99 4.54 -2.97 2.98
N PRO A 100 3.75 -2.05 2.37
CA PRO A 100 4.06 -0.62 2.38
C PRO A 100 4.25 -0.03 3.79
N ALA A 101 3.38 -0.40 4.74
CA ALA A 101 3.46 0.06 6.12
C ALA A 101 4.70 -0.50 6.83
N TRP A 102 5.04 -1.78 6.62
CA TRP A 102 6.28 -2.36 7.16
C TRP A 102 7.54 -1.61 6.66
N ILE A 103 7.62 -1.33 5.35
CA ILE A 103 8.75 -0.60 4.77
C ILE A 103 8.80 0.82 5.31
N GLY A 104 7.67 1.53 5.29
CA GLY A 104 7.57 2.91 5.75
C GLY A 104 7.95 3.05 7.22
N LEU A 105 7.42 2.18 8.09
CA LEU A 105 7.75 2.16 9.51
C LEU A 105 9.22 1.80 9.76
N GLY A 106 9.79 0.86 9.02
CA GLY A 106 11.20 0.51 9.12
C GLY A 106 12.13 1.69 8.78
N LEU A 107 11.84 2.40 7.68
CA LEU A 107 12.57 3.61 7.28
C LEU A 107 12.40 4.75 8.29
N PHE A 108 11.16 4.98 8.72
CA PHE A 108 10.83 5.96 9.74
C PHE A 108 11.59 5.68 11.04
N LEU A 109 11.68 4.42 11.43
CA LEU A 109 12.36 4.02 12.65
C LEU A 109 13.88 4.26 12.59
N ILE A 110 14.52 3.95 11.46
CA ILE A 110 15.93 4.29 11.23
C ILE A 110 16.14 5.81 11.34
N ALA A 111 15.23 6.61 10.80
CA ALA A 111 15.28 8.07 10.93
C ALA A 111 15.03 8.54 12.38
N ALA A 112 14.04 7.98 13.06
CA ALA A 112 13.67 8.33 14.43
C ALA A 112 14.80 8.00 15.42
N THR A 113 15.40 6.82 15.30
CA THR A 113 16.54 6.42 16.13
C THR A 113 17.75 7.32 15.95
N SER A 114 17.98 7.89 14.75
CA SER A 114 19.05 8.86 14.52
C SER A 114 18.85 10.19 15.27
N LYS A 115 17.61 10.54 15.61
CA LYS A 115 17.26 11.82 16.24
C LYS A 115 16.91 11.69 17.73
N VAL A 116 16.26 10.59 18.12
CA VAL A 116 15.70 10.36 19.47
C VAL A 116 16.47 9.27 20.22
N GLY A 117 17.25 8.44 19.51
CA GLY A 117 18.00 7.33 20.09
C GLY A 117 17.24 6.00 20.08
N ILE A 118 17.91 4.93 20.54
CA ILE A 118 17.44 3.55 20.40
C ILE A 118 16.18 3.22 21.22
N PHE A 119 15.90 3.99 22.28
CA PHE A 119 14.73 3.79 23.15
C PHE A 119 13.40 4.22 22.51
N TYR A 120 13.43 4.87 21.34
CA TYR A 120 12.23 5.19 20.56
C TYR A 120 11.32 3.97 20.36
N LEU A 121 11.94 2.81 20.09
CA LEU A 121 11.26 1.53 19.87
C LEU A 121 10.48 0.98 21.07
N VAL A 122 10.88 1.35 22.28
CA VAL A 122 10.38 0.74 23.52
C VAL A 122 9.42 1.68 24.24
N SER A 123 9.33 2.93 23.80
CA SER A 123 8.34 3.87 24.31
C SER A 123 6.93 3.40 23.90
N THR A 124 6.05 3.30 24.90
CA THR A 124 4.70 2.76 24.74
C THR A 124 3.88 3.54 23.70
N ASP A 125 4.01 4.87 23.69
CA ASP A 125 3.22 5.72 22.81
C ASP A 125 3.56 5.46 21.33
N HIS A 126 4.84 5.37 20.98
CA HIS A 126 5.29 5.10 19.61
C HIS A 126 5.03 3.65 19.16
N VAL A 127 5.06 2.69 20.09
CA VAL A 127 4.69 1.30 19.79
C VAL A 127 3.23 1.21 19.39
N THR A 128 2.33 1.83 20.17
CA THR A 128 0.90 1.83 19.88
C THR A 128 0.60 2.48 18.53
N GLU A 129 1.17 3.65 18.25
CA GLU A 129 0.98 4.34 16.96
C GLU A 129 1.44 3.49 15.77
N ASN A 130 2.64 2.90 15.85
CA ASN A 130 3.19 2.08 14.76
C ASN A 130 2.35 0.81 14.52
N VAL A 131 1.90 0.15 15.60
CA VAL A 131 1.05 -1.04 15.50
C VAL A 131 -0.31 -0.68 14.90
N SER A 132 -0.91 0.43 15.32
CA SER A 132 -2.21 0.88 14.76
C SER A 132 -2.14 1.14 13.25
N VAL A 133 -1.02 1.63 12.71
CA VAL A 133 -0.83 1.77 11.26
C VAL A 133 -0.85 0.41 10.56
N LEU A 134 -0.14 -0.58 11.11
CA LEU A 134 -0.14 -1.95 10.56
C LEU A 134 -1.52 -2.59 10.62
N GLU A 135 -2.24 -2.40 11.73
CA GLU A 135 -3.60 -2.90 11.91
C GLU A 135 -4.58 -2.27 10.92
N LEU A 136 -4.49 -0.95 10.70
CA LEU A 136 -5.31 -0.25 9.71
C LEU A 136 -5.10 -0.83 8.31
N PHE A 137 -3.84 -1.04 7.90
CA PHE A 137 -3.51 -1.57 6.58
C PHE A 137 -3.96 -3.04 6.43
N ALA A 138 -3.83 -3.83 7.49
CA ALA A 138 -4.35 -5.20 7.53
C ALA A 138 -5.89 -5.24 7.44
N ALA A 139 -6.57 -4.35 8.16
CA ALA A 139 -8.02 -4.22 8.12
C ALA A 139 -8.50 -3.81 6.72
N LEU A 140 -7.88 -2.81 6.11
CA LEU A 140 -8.21 -2.37 4.74
C LEU A 140 -7.96 -3.47 3.71
N GLY A 141 -6.81 -4.15 3.78
CA GLY A 141 -6.48 -5.26 2.89
C GLY A 141 -7.44 -6.45 3.01
N SER A 142 -7.84 -6.79 4.24
CA SER A 142 -8.81 -7.87 4.48
C SER A 142 -10.22 -7.47 4.04
N MET A 143 -10.66 -6.24 4.26
CA MET A 143 -11.94 -5.71 3.76
C MET A 143 -11.99 -5.72 2.23
N GLY A 144 -10.91 -5.29 1.58
CA GLY A 144 -10.79 -5.35 0.12
C GLY A 144 -10.94 -6.78 -0.41
N TRP A 145 -10.25 -7.73 0.21
CA TRP A 145 -10.37 -9.15 -0.13
C TRP A 145 -11.79 -9.69 0.11
N LEU A 146 -12.43 -9.35 1.24
CA LEU A 146 -13.80 -9.75 1.55
C LEU A 146 -14.79 -9.22 0.51
N ALA A 147 -14.66 -7.95 0.11
CA ALA A 147 -15.49 -7.36 -0.94
C ALA A 147 -15.42 -8.18 -2.23
N ARG A 148 -14.22 -8.62 -2.63
CA ARG A 148 -14.05 -9.50 -3.80
C ARG A 148 -14.85 -10.81 -3.67
N GLN A 149 -14.84 -11.44 -2.49
CA GLN A 149 -15.57 -12.69 -2.24
C GLN A 149 -17.08 -12.47 -2.33
N ILE A 150 -17.58 -11.36 -1.77
CA ILE A 150 -19.00 -10.99 -1.81
C ILE A 150 -19.44 -10.76 -3.26
N PHE A 151 -18.65 -10.05 -4.07
CA PHE A 151 -18.95 -9.79 -5.47
C PHE A 151 -18.69 -11.00 -6.40
N LYS A 152 -18.28 -12.17 -5.87
CA LYS A 152 -18.03 -13.42 -6.63
C LYS A 152 -17.12 -13.24 -7.85
N LEU A 153 -16.16 -12.33 -7.80
CA LEU A 153 -15.19 -12.11 -8.87
C LEU A 153 -14.12 -13.22 -8.83
N ARG A 154 -14.42 -14.36 -9.45
CA ARG A 154 -13.49 -15.50 -9.65
C ARG A 154 -12.37 -15.16 -10.64
#